data_AF-A0A0S8HQC7-F1
#
_entry.id   AF-A0A0S8HQC7-F1
#
_cell.length_a   1.000
_cell.length_b   1.000
_cell.length_c   1.000
_cell.angle_alpha   90.00
_cell.angle_beta   90.00
_cell.angle_gamma   90.00
#
_symmetry.space_group_name_H-M   'P 1'
#
loop_
_entity.id
_entity.type
_entity.pdbx_description
1 polymer ?
#
loop_
_entity_poly.entity_id
_entity_poly.type
_entity_poly.pdbx_seq_one_letter_code
_entity_poly.pdbx_strand_id
1 'polypeptide(L)'
;MDALAIQLPPRISNAPREFFQPFLQPLKAGKPVALWFAGFPSGRDESLRWLEDQHVPVFPSPEKALKALFALYRSSLLKTPI
;
A
#
# COMPACT_ATOMS: atom_id res chain seq x y z
N MET A 1 2.73 -8.43 -13.54
CA MET A 1 2.17 -7.53 -12.52
C MET A 1 3.24 -6.53 -12.16
N ASP A 2 3.05 -5.28 -12.59
CA ASP A 2 4.05 -4.21 -12.50
C ASP A 2 3.73 -3.19 -11.40
N ALA A 3 2.50 -3.22 -10.87
CA ALA A 3 2.04 -2.42 -9.74
C ALA A 3 0.82 -3.12 -9.08
N LEU A 4 0.53 -2.81 -7.82
CA LEU A 4 -0.59 -3.40 -7.08
C LEU A 4 -1.40 -2.35 -6.30
N ALA A 5 -2.72 -2.35 -6.50
CA ALA A 5 -3.69 -1.61 -5.68
C ALA A 5 -4.53 -2.61 -4.88
N ILE A 6 -4.70 -2.41 -3.58
CA ILE A 6 -5.47 -3.34 -2.73
C ILE A 6 -6.56 -2.61 -1.95
N GLN A 7 -7.80 -3.09 -2.12
CA GLN A 7 -8.93 -2.69 -1.30
C GLN A 7 -8.97 -3.50 -0.02
N LEU A 8 -9.06 -2.81 1.11
CA LEU A 8 -9.23 -3.43 2.40
C LEU A 8 -10.63 -3.06 2.96
N PRO A 9 -11.46 -4.04 3.36
CA PRO A 9 -12.81 -3.77 3.89
C PRO A 9 -12.75 -3.39 5.38
N PRO A 10 -13.57 -2.45 5.89
CA PRO A 10 -13.47 -1.93 7.27
C PRO A 10 -13.42 -2.99 8.39
N ARG A 11 -13.98 -4.19 8.14
CA ARG A 11 -14.00 -5.31 9.09
C ARG A 11 -12.61 -5.86 9.45
N ILE A 12 -11.57 -5.55 8.67
CA ILE A 12 -10.20 -6.01 8.94
C ILE A 12 -9.36 -4.97 9.68
N SER A 13 -9.99 -3.99 10.31
CA SER A 13 -9.32 -2.85 10.95
C SER A 13 -8.41 -3.24 12.11
N ASN A 14 -8.71 -4.34 12.79
CA ASN A 14 -7.89 -4.90 13.86
C ASN A 14 -7.15 -6.17 13.41
N ALA A 15 -6.96 -6.35 12.09
CA ALA A 15 -6.19 -7.48 11.60
C ALA A 15 -4.75 -7.39 12.13
N PRO A 16 -4.16 -8.51 12.55
CA PRO A 16 -2.81 -8.50 13.08
C PRO A 16 -1.81 -8.31 11.93
N ARG A 17 -0.58 -7.90 12.23
CA ARG A 17 0.45 -7.57 11.22
C ARG A 17 0.69 -8.70 10.22
N GLU A 18 0.58 -9.94 10.67
CA GLU A 18 0.72 -11.17 9.88
C GLU A 18 -0.24 -11.21 8.69
N PHE A 19 -1.45 -10.64 8.84
CA PHE A 19 -2.41 -10.52 7.74
C PHE A 19 -1.86 -9.68 6.58
N PHE A 20 -1.06 -8.66 6.89
CA PHE A 20 -0.55 -7.70 5.92
C PHE A 20 0.82 -8.08 5.35
N GLN A 21 1.53 -9.04 5.95
CA GLN A 21 2.86 -9.49 5.50
C GLN A 21 2.93 -9.88 4.00
N PRO A 22 1.91 -10.53 3.40
CA PRO A 22 1.96 -10.85 1.97
C PRO A 22 2.09 -9.61 1.06
N PHE A 23 1.62 -8.44 1.51
CA PHE A 23 1.68 -7.19 0.74
C PHE A 23 3.10 -6.60 0.67
N LEU A 24 4.03 -7.10 1.49
CA LEU A 24 5.44 -6.72 1.43
C LEU A 24 6.20 -7.43 0.30
N GLN A 25 5.71 -8.57 -0.20
CA GLN A 25 6.40 -9.35 -1.23
C GLN A 25 6.58 -8.58 -2.54
N PRO A 26 5.54 -7.89 -3.08
CA PRO A 26 5.71 -7.06 -4.27
C PRO A 26 6.69 -5.91 -4.01
N LEU A 27 6.68 -5.31 -2.82
CA LEU A 27 7.58 -4.22 -2.47
C LEU A 27 9.05 -4.68 -2.47
N LYS A 28 9.34 -5.86 -1.90
CA LYS A 28 10.67 -6.49 -1.95
C LYS A 28 11.14 -6.78 -3.37
N ALA A 29 10.20 -7.04 -4.28
CA ALA A 29 10.47 -7.20 -5.71
C ALA A 29 10.57 -5.86 -6.47
N GLY A 30 10.62 -4.72 -5.77
CA GLY A 30 10.71 -3.38 -6.36
C GLY A 30 9.41 -2.88 -7.00
N LYS A 31 8.28 -3.54 -6.73
CA LYS A 31 6.99 -3.21 -7.34
C LYS A 31 6.24 -2.18 -6.50
N PRO A 32 5.71 -1.11 -7.13
CA PRO A 32 4.78 -0.19 -6.50
C PRO A 32 3.58 -0.89 -5.86
N VAL A 33 3.29 -0.55 -4.61
CA VAL A 33 2.09 -0.99 -3.88
C VAL A 33 1.39 0.23 -3.29
N ALA A 34 0.07 0.30 -3.42
CA ALA A 34 -0.77 1.26 -2.71
C ALA A 34 -1.97 0.54 -2.09
N LEU A 35 -2.21 0.79 -0.80
CA LEU A 35 -3.35 0.25 -0.08
C LEU A 35 -4.41 1.34 0.09
N TRP A 36 -5.68 0.99 0.00
CA TRP A 36 -6.74 1.84 0.53
C TRP A 36 -7.61 1.12 1.54
N PHE A 37 -7.87 1.81 2.64
CA PHE A 37 -8.71 1.31 3.70
C PHE A 37 -9.90 2.24 3.90
N ALA A 38 -11.07 1.77 3.46
CA ALA A 38 -12.27 2.60 3.45
C ALA A 38 -12.69 2.94 4.88
N GLY A 39 -12.88 4.24 5.16
CA GLY A 39 -13.42 4.71 6.44
C GLY A 39 -12.40 4.79 7.59
N PHE A 40 -11.11 4.58 7.34
CA PHE A 40 -10.06 4.66 8.37
C PHE A 40 -9.06 5.78 8.07
N PRO A 41 -8.91 6.76 8.99
CA PRO A 41 -7.81 7.71 8.93
C PRO A 41 -6.47 6.98 9.06
N SER A 42 -5.45 7.38 8.29
CA SER A 42 -4.08 6.90 8.44
C SER A 42 -3.56 7.11 9.87
N GLY A 43 -2.69 6.20 10.34
CA GLY A 43 -1.98 6.33 11.62
C GLY A 43 -2.78 6.08 12.91
N ARG A 44 -4.06 5.67 12.86
CA ARG A 44 -4.83 5.29 14.07
C ARG A 44 -4.66 3.85 14.52
N ASP A 45 -4.30 2.97 13.59
CA ASP A 45 -4.15 1.54 13.85
C ASP A 45 -2.66 1.13 13.79
N GLU A 46 -2.26 0.27 14.72
CA GLU A 46 -0.86 -0.16 14.88
C GLU A 46 -0.36 -0.95 13.66
N SER A 47 -1.21 -1.80 13.07
CA SER A 47 -0.87 -2.58 11.88
C SER A 47 -0.78 -1.67 10.65
N LEU A 48 -1.65 -0.65 10.53
CA LEU A 48 -1.56 0.33 9.45
C LEU A 48 -0.31 1.20 9.55
N ARG A 49 0.05 1.63 10.76
CA ARG A 49 1.30 2.37 10.99
C ARG A 49 2.52 1.51 10.67
N TRP A 50 2.49 0.23 11.06
CA TRP A 50 3.54 -0.72 10.71
C TRP A 50 3.69 -0.86 9.19
N LEU A 51 2.60 -0.86 8.42
CA LEU A 51 2.66 -0.86 6.95
C LEU A 51 3.34 0.38 6.39
N GLU A 52 3.02 1.56 6.93
CA GLU A 52 3.66 2.82 6.54
C GLU A 52 5.16 2.81 6.86
N ASP A 53 5.57 2.28 8.02
CA ASP A 53 6.99 2.07 8.39
C ASP A 53 7.70 1.11 7.43
N GLN A 54 6.97 0.17 6.83
CA GLN A 54 7.46 -0.72 5.77
C GLN A 54 7.43 -0.07 4.37
N HIS A 55 7.18 1.24 4.25
CA HIS A 55 7.06 1.97 2.99
C HIS A 55 5.86 1.55 2.12
N VAL A 56 4.81 0.98 2.72
CA VAL A 56 3.55 0.71 2.05
C VAL A 56 2.56 1.83 2.38
N PRO A 57 2.27 2.76 1.46
CA PRO A 57 1.38 3.86 1.75
C PRO A 57 -0.08 3.39 1.85
N VAL A 58 -0.77 3.83 2.90
CA VAL A 58 -2.18 3.53 3.18
C VAL A 58 -3.01 4.81 2.98
N PHE A 59 -4.06 4.72 2.16
CA PHE A 59 -4.92 5.86 1.87
C PHE A 59 -6.36 5.66 2.35
N PRO A 60 -7.04 6.74 2.78
CA PRO A 60 -8.43 6.66 3.23
C PRO A 60 -9.44 6.65 2.07
N SER A 61 -9.00 6.89 0.83
CA SER A 61 -9.85 6.90 -0.36
C SER A 61 -9.19 6.19 -1.55
N PRO A 62 -10.00 5.54 -2.41
CA PRO A 62 -9.50 4.86 -3.60
C PRO A 62 -8.85 5.82 -4.59
N GLU A 63 -9.35 7.07 -4.76
CA GLU A 63 -8.74 8.00 -5.70
C GLU A 63 -7.33 8.40 -5.29
N LYS A 64 -7.09 8.56 -3.98
CA LYS A 64 -5.75 8.86 -3.46
C LYS A 64 -4.80 7.69 -3.66
N ALA A 65 -5.25 6.46 -3.38
CA ALA A 65 -4.45 5.26 -3.59
C ALA A 65 -4.07 5.07 -5.08
N LEU A 66 -5.03 5.25 -5.99
CA LEU A 66 -4.77 5.15 -7.42
C LEU A 66 -3.79 6.24 -7.89
N LYS A 67 -3.99 7.50 -7.50
CA LYS A 67 -3.07 8.60 -7.85
C LYS A 67 -1.65 8.32 -7.36
N ALA A 68 -1.50 7.84 -6.13
CA ALA A 68 -0.21 7.47 -5.57
C ALA A 68 0.42 6.30 -6.32
N LEU A 69 -0.36 5.26 -6.64
CA LEU A 69 0.11 4.12 -7.41
C LEU A 69 0.64 4.52 -8.79
N PHE A 70 -0.09 5.39 -9.50
CA PHE A 70 0.36 5.92 -10.78
C PHE A 70 1.67 6.70 -10.65
N ALA A 71 1.82 7.52 -9.60
CA ALA A 71 3.06 8.25 -9.36
C ALA A 71 4.24 7.30 -9.05
N LEU A 72 4.01 6.29 -8.20
CA LEU A 72 5.01 5.27 -7.87
C LEU A 72 5.40 4.44 -9.10
N TYR A 73 4.44 4.06 -9.93
CA TYR A 73 4.68 3.33 -11.17
C TYR A 73 5.50 4.15 -12.17
N ARG A 74 5.18 5.43 -12.35
CA ARG A 74 6.00 6.32 -13.20
C ARG A 74 7.42 6.46 -12.65
N SER A 75 7.58 6.54 -11.33
CA SER A 75 8.89 6.59 -10.69
C SER A 75 9.68 5.28 -10.86
N SER A 76 9.03 4.11 -10.80
CA SER A 76 9.71 2.83 -11.01
C SER A 76 10.21 2.68 -12.44
N LEU A 77 9.46 3.16 -13.44
CA LEU A 77 9.91 3.16 -14.83
C LEU A 77 11.17 4.02 -15.07
N LEU A 78 11.33 5.10 -14.31
CA LEU A 78 12.52 5.97 -14.39
C LEU A 78 13.76 5.39 -13.70
N LYS A 79 13.58 4.37 -12.84
CA LYS A 79 14.66 3.74 -12.06
C LYS A 79 15.24 2.50 -12.75
N THR A 80 14.59 1.97 -13.78
CA THR A 80 15.09 0.84 -14.55
C THR A 80 16.18 1.35 -15.51
N PRO A 81 17.46 0.95 -15.36
CA PRO A 81 18.45 1.22 -16.40
C PRO A 81 18.06 0.43 -17.66
N ILE A 82 18.15 1.08 -18.82
CA ILE A 82 18.04 0.45 -20.15
C ILE A 82 19.26 -0.45 -20.37
#